data_AF-C7RKC4-F1
#
_entry.id   AF-C7RKC4-F1
#
_cell.length_a   1.000
_cell.length_b   1.000
_cell.length_c   1.000
_cell.angle_alpha   90.00
_cell.angle_beta   90.00
_cell.angle_gamma   90.00
#
_symmetry.space_group_name_H-M   'P 1'
#
loop_
_entity.id
_entity.type
_entity.pdbx_description
1 polymer ?
#
loop_
_entity_poly.entity_id
_entity_poly.type
_entity_poly.pdbx_seq_one_letter_code
_entity_poly.pdbx_strand_id
1 'polypeptide(L)'
;MSMIAPARKAPGNWRSLDPLRSYCELRGMPVQQADEDRSGFWTLRETQAMIGWLRTRDSALIDVPTIRQWLALQPEGRPDAHWWSYLREAVAEYALDAGDAELPLDHFLDWLAEWGREARRRQTGLLLLTAHRAKGLEFDHVAVLDGDWLRSGANEDADATRRLYYVAMTRARKTLALARFDRGQAWLDALPGGPSDSPAFLRRRATPLPTPPPELARRHRRLGWRQIDLDFAARHPPGHAIHRALAALTAGSRIALRQTSAGAWRLCDAQGVDVGALSQHFEPETHMHGIEARVAAIHVRRPRDVAEAYRSRISAQCESWEMVVPELVYAPGS
;
A
#
# COMPACT_ATOMS: atom_id res chain seq x y z
N MET A 1 13.91 -1.69 8.87
CA MET A 1 13.42 -1.57 10.26
C MET A 1 11.91 -1.53 10.24
N SER A 2 11.23 -2.30 11.07
CA SER A 2 9.76 -2.42 11.10
C SER A 2 9.20 -1.85 12.40
N MET A 3 8.09 -1.13 12.31
CA MET A 3 7.39 -0.53 13.45
C MET A 3 6.09 -1.29 13.67
N ILE A 4 5.92 -1.84 14.87
CA ILE A 4 4.73 -2.61 15.25
C ILE A 4 3.93 -1.83 16.29
N ALA A 5 2.69 -1.51 15.94
CA ALA A 5 1.71 -0.92 16.85
C ALA A 5 0.68 -1.97 17.31
N PRO A 6 0.00 -1.73 18.45
CA PRO A 6 -1.19 -2.49 18.78
C PRO A 6 -2.28 -2.26 17.73
N ALA A 7 -2.93 -3.34 17.27
CA ALA A 7 -4.18 -3.25 16.53
C ALA A 7 -5.34 -3.45 17.49
N ARG A 8 -6.37 -2.58 17.41
CA ARG A 8 -7.71 -2.96 17.86
C ARG A 8 -8.20 -4.10 16.97
N LYS A 9 -8.94 -5.08 17.50
CA LYS A 9 -9.50 -6.21 16.74
C LYS A 9 -10.46 -5.81 15.59
N ALA A 10 -10.73 -4.52 15.37
CA ALA A 10 -11.42 -4.07 14.17
C ALA A 10 -10.46 -4.14 12.96
N PRO A 11 -10.81 -4.86 11.88
CA PRO A 11 -10.05 -4.79 10.64
C PRO A 11 -10.00 -3.34 10.17
N GLY A 12 -8.81 -2.73 10.09
CA GLY A 12 -8.63 -1.38 9.57
C GLY A 12 -8.18 -0.31 10.57
N ASN A 13 -7.80 -0.63 11.81
CA ASN A 13 -7.28 0.39 12.73
C ASN A 13 -5.79 0.74 12.49
N TRP A 14 -5.46 1.12 11.26
CA TRP A 14 -4.16 1.69 10.86
C TRP A 14 -4.03 3.16 11.24
N ARG A 15 -5.15 3.78 11.63
CA ARG A 15 -5.24 5.18 12.05
C ARG A 15 -4.26 5.55 13.17
N SER A 16 -3.89 4.57 14.02
CA SER A 16 -2.88 4.79 15.07
C SER A 16 -1.45 4.96 14.54
N LEU A 17 -1.20 4.56 13.29
CA LEU A 17 0.08 4.65 12.60
C LEU A 17 0.17 5.87 11.67
N ASP A 18 -0.94 6.54 11.38
CA ASP A 18 -0.97 7.73 10.51
C ASP A 18 -0.04 8.87 10.96
N PRO A 19 0.10 9.17 12.27
CA PRO A 19 1.05 10.19 12.72
C PRO A 19 2.50 9.81 12.37
N LEU A 20 2.84 8.53 12.49
CA LEU A 20 4.18 8.05 12.18
C LEU A 20 4.44 8.05 10.68
N ARG A 21 3.46 7.65 9.88
CA ARG A 21 3.53 7.78 8.43
C ARG A 21 3.75 9.23 8.02
N SER A 22 2.92 10.15 8.53
CA SER A 22 3.01 11.58 8.24
C SER A 22 4.37 12.16 8.68
N TYR A 23 4.91 11.70 9.81
CA TYR A 23 6.25 12.07 10.23
C TYR A 23 7.33 11.57 9.26
N CYS A 24 7.23 10.34 8.77
CA CYS A 24 8.19 9.82 7.79
C CYS A 24 8.13 10.60 6.47
N GLU A 25 6.93 10.89 5.98
CA GLU A 25 6.72 11.70 4.77
C GLU A 25 7.30 13.12 4.93
N LEU A 26 7.04 13.78 6.06
CA LEU A 26 7.65 15.08 6.40
C LEU A 26 9.18 15.07 6.40
N ARG A 27 9.79 13.93 6.72
CA ARG A 27 11.24 13.74 6.79
C ARG A 27 11.83 13.14 5.51
N GLY A 28 11.02 12.88 4.49
CA GLY A 28 11.45 12.22 3.25
C GLY A 28 11.91 10.76 3.46
N MET A 29 11.45 10.11 4.53
CA MET A 29 11.79 8.72 4.85
C MET A 29 10.83 7.77 4.12
N PRO A 30 11.32 6.81 3.32
CA PRO A 30 10.47 5.79 2.70
C PRO A 30 9.70 4.98 3.75
N VAL A 31 8.37 4.95 3.62
CA VAL A 31 7.46 4.29 4.58
C VAL A 31 6.42 3.47 3.82
N GLN A 32 6.04 2.32 4.39
CA GLN A 32 5.05 1.39 3.84
C GLN A 32 4.08 0.99 4.92
N GLN A 33 2.78 0.93 4.64
CA GLN A 33 1.81 0.29 5.52
C GLN A 33 1.40 -1.07 4.94
N ALA A 34 1.40 -2.13 5.75
CA ALA A 34 1.06 -3.46 5.24
C ALA A 34 -0.40 -3.67 4.79
N ASP A 35 -1.28 -2.66 4.94
CA ASP A 35 -2.61 -2.67 4.32
C ASP A 35 -2.59 -2.24 2.85
N GLU A 36 -1.59 -1.44 2.46
CA GLU A 36 -1.58 -0.81 1.14
C GLU A 36 -1.47 -1.86 0.03
N ASP A 37 -0.92 -3.03 0.34
CA ASP A 37 -0.71 -4.15 -0.59
C ASP A 37 -1.80 -5.22 -0.54
N ARG A 38 -3.01 -4.80 -0.88
CA ARG A 38 -4.09 -5.72 -1.23
C ARG A 38 -4.20 -5.84 -2.74
N SER A 39 -3.49 -6.83 -3.27
CA SER A 39 -3.62 -7.48 -4.59
C SER A 39 -3.47 -6.59 -5.82
N GLY A 40 -2.68 -7.06 -6.78
CA GLY A 40 -2.80 -6.58 -8.16
C GLY A 40 -1.51 -6.20 -8.86
N PHE A 41 -0.33 -6.62 -8.41
CA PHE A 41 0.92 -6.41 -9.18
C PHE A 41 0.75 -6.83 -10.63
N TRP A 42 0.18 -8.02 -10.85
CA TRP A 42 -0.10 -8.51 -12.19
C TRP A 42 -1.04 -7.60 -12.99
N THR A 43 -2.04 -7.02 -12.33
CA THR A 43 -3.04 -6.16 -12.97
C THR A 43 -2.66 -4.70 -13.03
N LEU A 44 -1.50 -4.27 -12.48
CA LEU A 44 -1.02 -2.90 -12.59
C LEU A 44 -0.87 -2.51 -14.06
N ARG A 45 -1.16 -1.25 -14.38
CA ARG A 45 -1.01 -0.70 -15.73
C ARG A 45 0.40 -0.92 -16.27
N GLU A 46 1.40 -0.65 -15.44
CA GLU A 46 2.81 -0.76 -15.81
C GLU A 46 3.16 -2.22 -16.18
N THR A 47 2.72 -3.17 -15.37
CA THR A 47 2.91 -4.61 -15.62
C THR A 47 2.19 -5.05 -16.88
N GLN A 48 0.95 -4.59 -17.07
CA GLN A 48 0.14 -4.92 -18.25
C GLN A 48 0.68 -4.28 -19.53
N ALA A 49 1.27 -3.09 -19.45
CA ALA A 49 1.97 -2.45 -20.57
C ALA A 49 3.19 -3.26 -21.01
N MET A 50 3.98 -3.76 -20.06
CA MET A 50 5.12 -4.65 -20.35
C MET A 50 4.66 -5.95 -21.00
N ILE A 51 3.65 -6.61 -20.42
CA ILE A 51 3.09 -7.85 -20.96
C ILE A 51 2.52 -7.62 -22.36
N GLY A 52 1.82 -6.50 -22.58
CA GLY A 52 1.28 -6.10 -23.88
C GLY A 52 2.39 -5.95 -24.92
N TRP A 53 3.42 -5.16 -24.61
CA TRP A 53 4.57 -4.97 -25.49
C TRP A 53 5.29 -6.29 -25.81
N LEU A 54 5.56 -7.12 -24.79
CA LEU A 54 6.23 -8.40 -24.98
C LEU A 54 5.46 -9.33 -25.93
N ARG A 55 4.13 -9.32 -25.87
CA ARG A 55 3.27 -10.13 -26.74
C ARG A 55 3.12 -9.60 -28.17
N THR A 56 3.51 -8.35 -28.43
CA THR A 56 3.50 -7.78 -29.79
C THR A 56 4.77 -8.11 -30.59
N ARG A 57 5.76 -8.75 -29.96
CA ARG A 57 6.98 -9.19 -30.63
C ARG A 57 6.72 -10.40 -31.51
N ASP A 58 7.43 -10.49 -32.63
CA ASP A 58 7.37 -11.64 -33.53
C ASP A 58 8.13 -12.87 -32.98
N SER A 59 9.12 -12.66 -32.10
CA SER A 59 9.90 -13.73 -31.49
C SER A 59 9.27 -14.24 -30.20
N ALA A 60 9.14 -15.58 -30.10
CA ALA A 60 8.73 -16.27 -28.89
C ALA A 60 9.81 -16.30 -27.79
N LEU A 61 11.07 -16.01 -28.15
CA LEU A 61 12.19 -15.93 -27.23
C LEU A 61 12.45 -14.48 -26.79
N ILE A 62 12.83 -14.34 -25.54
CA ILE A 62 13.16 -13.06 -24.90
C ILE A 62 14.45 -13.22 -24.09
N ASP A 63 15.29 -12.19 -24.16
CA ASP A 63 16.47 -12.04 -23.32
C ASP A 63 16.31 -10.83 -22.38
N VAL A 64 17.10 -10.82 -21.32
CA VAL A 64 17.08 -9.74 -20.33
C VAL A 64 17.48 -8.39 -20.93
N PRO A 65 18.50 -8.28 -21.81
CA PRO A 65 18.83 -7.03 -22.48
C PRO A 65 17.65 -6.38 -23.20
N THR A 66 16.83 -7.14 -23.93
CA THR A 66 15.69 -6.54 -24.64
C THR A 66 14.63 -6.02 -23.67
N ILE A 67 14.34 -6.74 -22.57
CA ILE A 67 13.39 -6.26 -21.55
C ILE A 67 13.92 -4.96 -20.91
N ARG A 68 15.20 -4.92 -20.57
CA ARG A 68 15.85 -3.73 -19.99
C ARG A 68 15.85 -2.54 -20.95
N GLN A 69 16.04 -2.76 -22.24
CA GLN A 69 15.98 -1.70 -23.25
C GLN A 69 14.58 -1.06 -23.30
N TRP A 70 13.52 -1.87 -23.28
CA TRP A 70 12.16 -1.34 -23.22
C TRP A 70 11.87 -0.61 -21.91
N LEU A 71 12.34 -1.15 -20.78
CA LEU A 71 12.22 -0.48 -19.49
C LEU A 71 12.97 0.86 -19.48
N ALA A 72 14.14 0.98 -20.11
CA ALA A 72 14.89 2.24 -20.19
C ALA A 72 14.12 3.38 -20.88
N LEU A 73 13.13 3.06 -21.72
CA LEU A 73 12.23 4.05 -22.33
C LEU A 73 11.08 4.47 -21.40
N GLN A 74 10.88 3.75 -20.29
CA GLN A 74 9.85 4.05 -19.31
C GLN A 74 10.34 5.09 -18.29
N PRO A 75 9.43 5.84 -17.66
CA PRO A 75 9.81 6.85 -16.69
C PRO A 75 10.62 6.31 -15.50
N GLU A 76 11.59 7.07 -15.03
CA GLU A 76 12.52 6.69 -13.95
C GLU A 76 12.83 7.86 -13.01
N GLY A 77 13.25 7.56 -11.77
CA GLY A 77 13.79 8.55 -10.83
C GLY A 77 12.78 9.51 -10.21
N ARG A 78 11.49 9.33 -10.50
CA ARG A 78 10.40 10.21 -10.03
C ARG A 78 9.43 9.46 -9.08
N PRO A 79 8.91 10.09 -8.01
CA PRO A 79 8.04 9.40 -7.03
C PRO A 79 6.77 8.78 -7.63
N ASP A 80 6.25 9.37 -8.70
CA ASP A 80 5.11 8.90 -9.51
C ASP A 80 5.44 7.68 -10.40
N ALA A 81 6.71 7.26 -10.47
CA ALA A 81 7.17 6.09 -11.24
C ALA A 81 7.60 4.91 -10.35
N HIS A 82 7.10 4.82 -9.12
CA HIS A 82 7.49 3.74 -8.21
C HIS A 82 7.09 2.34 -8.74
N TRP A 83 5.94 2.19 -9.42
CA TRP A 83 5.57 0.91 -10.05
C TRP A 83 6.51 0.50 -11.20
N TRP A 84 7.05 1.47 -11.95
CA TRP A 84 8.10 1.21 -12.94
C TRP A 84 9.41 0.78 -12.28
N SER A 85 9.77 1.43 -11.17
CA SER A 85 10.96 1.06 -10.39
C SER A 85 10.84 -0.37 -9.84
N TYR A 86 9.63 -0.76 -9.43
CA TYR A 86 9.34 -2.11 -8.96
C TYR A 86 9.43 -3.16 -10.07
N LEU A 87 9.02 -2.84 -11.30
CA LEU A 87 9.26 -3.70 -12.46
C LEU A 87 10.74 -3.82 -12.82
N ARG A 88 11.52 -2.74 -12.68
CA ARG A 88 12.98 -2.81 -12.87
C ARG A 88 13.64 -3.72 -11.85
N GLU A 89 13.20 -3.69 -10.60
CA GLU A 89 13.65 -4.61 -9.55
C GLU A 89 13.37 -6.07 -9.93
N ALA A 90 12.13 -6.36 -10.37
CA ALA A 90 11.76 -7.69 -10.85
C ALA A 90 12.68 -8.18 -11.98
N VAL A 91 12.92 -7.33 -12.99
CA VAL A 91 13.79 -7.69 -14.12
C VAL A 91 15.27 -7.79 -13.71
N ALA A 92 15.71 -7.01 -12.74
CA ALA A 92 17.07 -7.14 -12.19
C ALA A 92 17.27 -8.48 -11.48
N GLU A 93 16.28 -8.95 -10.73
CA GLU A 93 16.30 -10.28 -10.11
C GLU A 93 16.18 -11.41 -11.13
N TYR A 94 15.30 -11.28 -12.12
CA TYR A 94 15.20 -12.25 -13.21
C TYR A 94 16.53 -12.43 -13.93
N ALA A 95 17.30 -11.34 -14.09
CA ALA A 95 18.63 -11.38 -14.70
C ALA A 95 19.61 -12.28 -13.97
N LEU A 96 19.49 -12.39 -12.63
CA LEU A 96 20.36 -13.25 -11.82
C LEU A 96 20.04 -14.74 -12.03
N ASP A 97 18.78 -15.04 -12.38
CA ASP A 97 18.28 -16.40 -12.59
C ASP A 97 18.48 -16.85 -14.05
N ALA A 98 18.11 -16.00 -15.00
CA ALA A 98 18.21 -16.29 -16.44
C ALA A 98 19.62 -16.12 -17.02
N GLY A 99 20.47 -15.29 -16.42
CA GLY A 99 21.78 -14.92 -16.97
C GLY A 99 21.66 -14.29 -18.37
N ASP A 100 22.49 -14.77 -19.30
CA ASP A 100 22.51 -14.33 -20.71
C ASP A 100 21.66 -15.22 -21.64
N ALA A 101 20.81 -16.09 -21.09
CA ALA A 101 20.02 -17.03 -21.88
C ALA A 101 18.83 -16.32 -22.59
N GLU A 102 18.55 -16.75 -23.81
CA GLU A 102 17.28 -16.52 -24.48
C GLU A 102 16.27 -17.58 -24.03
N LEU A 103 15.19 -17.14 -23.36
CA LEU A 103 14.17 -18.02 -22.80
C LEU A 103 12.80 -17.75 -23.42
N PRO A 104 11.88 -18.73 -23.43
CA PRO A 104 10.52 -18.51 -23.90
C PRO A 104 9.82 -17.39 -23.12
N LEU A 105 9.01 -16.58 -23.80
CA LEU A 105 8.23 -15.51 -23.16
C LEU A 105 7.39 -16.03 -21.99
N ASP A 106 6.74 -17.18 -22.15
CA ASP A 106 5.90 -17.77 -21.10
C ASP A 106 6.69 -18.09 -19.83
N HIS A 107 7.97 -18.48 -19.96
CA HIS A 107 8.85 -18.68 -18.80
C HIS A 107 9.03 -17.38 -18.00
N PHE A 108 9.32 -16.27 -18.69
CA PHE A 108 9.42 -14.96 -18.04
C PHE A 108 8.09 -14.53 -17.41
N LEU A 109 6.96 -14.75 -18.09
CA LEU A 109 5.64 -14.38 -17.57
C LEU A 109 5.25 -15.17 -16.31
N ASP A 110 5.52 -16.47 -16.29
CA ASP A 110 5.29 -17.33 -15.12
C ASP A 110 6.19 -16.93 -13.95
N TRP A 111 7.48 -16.69 -14.23
CA TRP A 111 8.43 -16.20 -13.25
C TRP A 111 7.98 -14.86 -12.66
N LEU A 112 7.59 -13.90 -13.49
CA LEU A 112 7.13 -12.58 -13.06
C LEU A 112 5.85 -12.66 -12.22
N ALA A 113 4.95 -13.58 -12.56
CA ALA A 113 3.72 -13.80 -11.80
C ALA A 113 4.03 -14.35 -10.39
N GLU A 114 5.01 -15.25 -10.25
CA GLU A 114 5.47 -15.74 -8.95
C GLU A 114 6.22 -14.65 -8.18
N TRP A 115 7.17 -13.97 -8.83
CA TRP A 115 7.89 -12.85 -8.24
C TRP A 115 6.93 -11.81 -7.66
N GLY A 116 5.87 -11.45 -8.39
CA GLY A 116 4.86 -10.51 -7.89
C GLY A 116 4.11 -10.99 -6.65
N ARG A 117 3.93 -12.31 -6.46
CA ARG A 117 3.33 -12.89 -5.25
C ARG A 117 4.28 -12.84 -4.07
N GLU A 118 5.58 -13.02 -4.31
CA GLU A 118 6.63 -13.05 -3.30
C GLU A 118 7.11 -11.66 -2.89
N ALA A 119 7.36 -10.78 -3.86
CA ALA A 119 7.85 -9.42 -3.67
C ALA A 119 6.88 -8.58 -2.82
N ARG A 120 5.58 -8.92 -2.82
CA ARG A 120 4.57 -8.43 -1.86
C ARG A 120 5.02 -8.51 -0.39
N ARG A 121 5.94 -9.42 -0.07
CA ARG A 121 6.43 -9.67 1.30
C ARG A 121 7.71 -8.90 1.62
N ARG A 122 8.29 -8.18 0.65
CA ARG A 122 9.55 -7.46 0.83
C ARG A 122 9.32 -6.08 1.41
N GLN A 123 10.26 -5.70 2.26
CA GLN A 123 10.30 -4.42 2.93
C GLN A 123 11.32 -3.53 2.20
N THR A 124 10.85 -2.47 1.51
CA THR A 124 11.75 -1.52 0.83
C THR A 124 11.91 -0.17 1.58
N GLY A 125 11.34 -0.08 2.79
CA GLY A 125 11.42 1.10 3.66
C GLY A 125 11.08 0.80 5.12
N LEU A 126 10.68 1.83 5.88
CA LEU A 126 10.11 1.64 7.21
C LEU A 126 8.73 0.98 7.07
N LEU A 127 8.61 -0.28 7.50
CA LEU A 127 7.36 -1.03 7.39
C LEU A 127 6.51 -0.83 8.66
N LEU A 128 5.34 -0.23 8.50
CA LEU A 128 4.36 0.01 9.56
C LEU A 128 3.36 -1.14 9.60
N LEU A 129 3.34 -1.85 10.74
CA LEU A 129 2.54 -3.04 10.94
C LEU A 129 1.72 -2.92 12.22
N THR A 130 0.63 -3.66 12.24
CA THR A 130 -0.02 -4.01 13.49
C THR A 130 0.48 -5.36 13.99
N ALA A 131 0.47 -5.58 15.30
CA ALA A 131 0.95 -6.84 15.88
C ALA A 131 0.25 -8.09 15.33
N HIS A 132 -1.03 -7.97 14.97
CA HIS A 132 -1.78 -9.05 14.32
C HIS A 132 -1.21 -9.41 12.94
N ARG A 133 -0.76 -8.41 12.18
CA ARG A 133 -0.20 -8.59 10.83
C ARG A 133 1.24 -9.06 10.83
N ALA A 134 1.95 -8.89 11.94
CA ALA A 134 3.31 -9.37 12.09
C ALA A 134 3.40 -10.88 12.41
N LYS A 135 2.27 -11.56 12.67
CA LYS A 135 2.26 -13.01 12.95
C LYS A 135 2.83 -13.81 11.78
N GLY A 136 3.79 -14.68 12.07
CA GLY A 136 4.46 -15.52 11.05
C GLY A 136 5.49 -14.78 10.19
N LEU A 137 5.74 -13.50 10.47
CA LEU A 137 6.79 -12.71 9.83
C LEU A 137 7.96 -12.50 10.80
N GLU A 138 9.14 -12.19 10.29
CA GLU A 138 10.31 -11.83 11.08
C GLU A 138 11.07 -10.70 10.38
N PHE A 139 11.69 -9.83 11.17
CA PHE A 139 12.41 -8.66 10.68
C PHE A 139 13.72 -8.50 11.44
N ASP A 140 14.77 -8.02 10.76
CA ASP A 140 16.06 -7.77 11.38
C ASP A 140 15.97 -6.78 12.55
N HIS A 141 15.22 -5.69 12.37
CA HIS A 141 15.08 -4.62 13.34
C HIS A 141 13.61 -4.30 13.58
N VAL A 142 13.15 -4.40 14.83
CA VAL A 142 11.75 -4.13 15.21
C VAL A 142 11.68 -3.06 16.28
N ALA A 143 10.79 -2.09 16.09
CA ALA A 143 10.37 -1.13 17.10
C ALA A 143 8.91 -1.40 17.48
N VAL A 144 8.62 -1.66 18.75
CA VAL A 144 7.25 -1.82 19.27
C VAL A 144 6.81 -0.52 19.93
N LEU A 145 5.73 0.09 19.43
CA LEU A 145 5.21 1.35 19.94
C LEU A 145 4.43 1.15 21.25
N ASP A 146 4.47 2.13 22.17
CA ASP A 146 3.86 2.00 23.50
C ASP A 146 2.33 1.91 23.45
N GLY A 147 1.69 2.57 22.49
CA GLY A 147 0.28 2.35 22.12
C GLY A 147 -0.71 2.17 23.29
N ASP A 148 -1.77 1.39 23.08
CA ASP A 148 -2.82 1.12 24.09
C ASP A 148 -2.98 -0.40 24.27
N TRP A 149 -1.89 -1.09 24.64
CA TRP A 149 -1.86 -2.55 24.76
C TRP A 149 -2.68 -3.11 25.93
N LEU A 150 -2.91 -2.30 26.96
CA LEU A 150 -3.58 -2.71 28.19
C LEU A 150 -5.11 -2.64 28.11
N ARG A 151 -5.67 -2.08 27.03
CA ARG A 151 -7.11 -2.10 26.79
C ARG A 151 -7.53 -3.39 26.08
N SER A 152 -8.04 -4.34 26.84
CA SER A 152 -8.80 -5.51 26.35
C SER A 152 -10.28 -5.16 26.18
N GLY A 153 -10.93 -5.73 25.16
CA GLY A 153 -12.39 -5.69 25.06
C GLY A 153 -13.06 -6.43 26.22
N ALA A 154 -14.30 -6.08 26.56
CA ALA A 154 -15.03 -6.62 27.73
C ALA A 154 -15.16 -8.17 27.76
N ASN A 155 -14.91 -8.85 26.62
CA ASN A 155 -14.95 -10.30 26.46
C ASN A 155 -13.59 -10.92 26.06
N GLU A 156 -12.50 -10.20 26.23
CA GLU A 156 -11.16 -10.70 25.87
C GLU A 156 -10.41 -11.22 27.09
N ASP A 157 -9.82 -12.40 26.92
CA ASP A 157 -8.82 -12.96 27.81
C ASP A 157 -7.73 -11.90 28.09
N ALA A 158 -7.52 -11.58 29.37
CA ALA A 158 -6.57 -10.57 29.83
C ALA A 158 -5.14 -10.83 29.35
N ASP A 159 -4.77 -12.09 29.10
CA ASP A 159 -3.46 -12.47 28.58
C ASP A 159 -3.37 -12.40 27.05
N ALA A 160 -4.47 -12.19 26.33
CA ALA A 160 -4.45 -12.14 24.87
C ALA A 160 -3.62 -10.97 24.35
N THR A 161 -3.76 -9.79 24.96
CA THR A 161 -2.98 -8.59 24.60
C THR A 161 -1.52 -8.73 25.00
N ARG A 162 -1.23 -9.36 26.15
CA ARG A 162 0.13 -9.68 26.59
C ARG A 162 0.84 -10.65 25.64
N ARG A 163 0.16 -11.72 25.23
CA ARG A 163 0.65 -12.66 24.21
C ARG A 163 0.91 -11.95 22.88
N LEU A 164 0.02 -11.04 22.47
CA LEU A 164 0.21 -10.28 21.25
C LEU A 164 1.42 -9.33 21.32
N TYR A 165 1.67 -8.71 22.47
CA TYR A 165 2.87 -7.90 22.72
C TYR A 165 4.13 -8.74 22.62
N TYR A 166 4.15 -9.92 23.28
CA TYR A 166 5.26 -10.87 23.18
C TYR A 166 5.49 -11.35 21.73
N VAL A 167 4.41 -11.60 20.98
CA VAL A 167 4.51 -11.90 19.55
C VAL A 167 5.21 -10.77 18.80
N ALA A 168 4.83 -9.50 19.04
CA ALA A 168 5.48 -8.35 18.40
C ALA A 168 6.97 -8.27 18.75
N MET A 169 7.35 -8.50 20.01
CA MET A 169 8.75 -8.50 20.46
C MET A 169 9.57 -9.58 19.74
N THR A 170 9.03 -10.81 19.66
CA THR A 170 9.74 -11.96 19.07
C THR A 170 9.84 -11.91 17.55
N ARG A 171 9.30 -10.88 16.88
CA ARG A 171 9.53 -10.70 15.44
C ARG A 171 10.93 -10.15 15.13
N ALA A 172 11.65 -9.67 16.14
CA ALA A 172 12.99 -9.10 16.00
C ALA A 172 14.06 -10.21 15.90
N ARG A 173 14.80 -10.27 14.78
CA ARG A 173 15.92 -11.19 14.61
C ARG A 173 17.24 -10.65 15.15
N LYS A 174 17.47 -9.34 15.06
CA LYS A 174 18.72 -8.69 15.48
C LYS A 174 18.51 -7.68 16.60
N THR A 175 17.64 -6.68 16.42
CA THR A 175 17.45 -5.63 17.44
C THR A 175 15.98 -5.35 17.73
N LEU A 176 15.66 -5.16 19.01
CA LEU A 176 14.34 -4.80 19.50
C LEU A 176 14.39 -3.44 20.22
N ALA A 177 13.56 -2.49 19.78
CA ALA A 177 13.32 -1.24 20.47
C ALA A 177 11.88 -1.23 21.02
N LEU A 178 11.71 -0.89 22.30
CA LEU A 178 10.41 -0.83 22.97
C LEU A 178 10.16 0.62 23.37
N ALA A 179 9.14 1.24 22.79
CA ALA A 179 8.74 2.58 23.16
C ALA A 179 7.92 2.53 24.46
N ARG A 180 8.08 3.58 25.28
CA ARG A 180 7.37 3.78 26.54
C ARG A 180 7.10 5.27 26.71
N PHE A 181 5.85 5.66 26.87
CA PHE A 181 5.43 7.01 27.27
C PHE A 181 5.67 7.23 28.77
N ASP A 182 5.60 8.48 29.18
CA ASP A 182 5.86 8.87 30.58
C ASP A 182 4.89 8.23 31.57
N ARG A 183 3.62 8.04 31.15
CA ARG A 183 2.57 7.34 31.92
C ARG A 183 2.90 5.91 32.32
N GLY A 184 3.97 5.34 31.77
CA GLY A 184 4.43 3.99 32.06
C GLY A 184 3.78 2.89 31.24
N GLN A 185 4.38 1.70 31.33
CA GLN A 185 3.95 0.51 30.63
C GLN A 185 4.16 -0.68 31.57
N ALA A 186 3.06 -1.24 32.07
CA ALA A 186 3.07 -2.20 33.18
C ALA A 186 3.93 -3.46 32.95
N TRP A 187 4.02 -3.96 31.71
CA TRP A 187 4.83 -5.12 31.36
C TRP A 187 6.33 -4.80 31.21
N LEU A 188 6.68 -3.61 30.70
CA LEU A 188 8.08 -3.16 30.60
C LEU A 188 8.62 -2.79 31.98
N ASP A 189 7.79 -2.15 32.79
CA ASP A 189 8.14 -1.71 34.15
C ASP A 189 8.28 -2.88 35.12
N ALA A 190 7.68 -4.03 34.82
CA ALA A 190 7.75 -5.26 35.63
C ALA A 190 8.86 -6.24 35.21
N LEU A 191 9.71 -5.91 34.24
CA LEU A 191 10.80 -6.81 33.80
C LEU A 191 11.85 -7.00 34.92
N PRO A 192 12.24 -8.25 35.27
CA PRO A 192 13.21 -8.53 36.33
C PRO A 192 14.61 -7.93 36.05
N GLY A 193 15.27 -7.42 37.08
CA GLY A 193 16.54 -6.69 36.98
C GLY A 193 16.37 -5.17 36.80
N GLY A 194 15.13 -4.71 36.59
CA GLY A 194 14.83 -3.31 36.33
C GLY A 194 15.57 -2.77 35.10
N PRO A 195 15.21 -1.59 34.62
CA PRO A 195 15.93 -0.97 33.49
C PRO A 195 17.34 -0.46 33.84
N SER A 196 17.84 -0.74 35.04
CA SER A 196 19.08 -0.17 35.60
C SER A 196 20.17 -1.21 35.88
N ASP A 197 19.85 -2.50 36.10
CA ASP A 197 20.84 -3.48 36.59
C ASP A 197 21.11 -4.67 35.64
N SER A 198 20.47 -4.71 34.47
CA SER A 198 20.72 -5.77 33.47
C SER A 198 21.47 -5.23 32.25
N PRO A 199 22.64 -5.79 31.89
CA PRO A 199 23.39 -5.37 30.71
C PRO A 199 22.67 -5.68 29.39
N ALA A 200 21.57 -6.45 29.44
CA ALA A 200 20.75 -6.75 28.27
C ALA A 200 19.80 -5.61 27.86
N PHE A 201 19.65 -4.55 28.68
CA PHE A 201 18.76 -3.43 28.39
C PHE A 201 19.52 -2.11 28.28
N LEU A 202 19.36 -1.41 27.15
CA LEU A 202 19.80 -0.03 26.99
C LEU A 202 18.62 0.92 27.15
N ARG A 203 18.48 1.58 28.31
CA ARG A 203 17.45 2.60 28.52
C ARG A 203 17.92 3.96 28.03
N ARG A 204 17.19 4.52 27.07
CA ARG A 204 17.36 5.92 26.66
C ARG A 204 16.70 6.84 27.69
N ARG A 205 17.34 7.98 27.99
CA ARG A 205 16.78 9.01 28.86
C ARG A 205 15.46 9.52 28.27
N ALA A 206 14.50 9.78 29.14
CA ALA A 206 13.26 10.43 28.75
C ALA A 206 13.59 11.73 28.02
N THR A 207 12.96 11.93 26.87
CA THR A 207 13.15 13.12 26.04
C THR A 207 11.81 13.83 25.95
N PRO A 208 11.74 15.14 26.24
CA PRO A 208 10.51 15.90 26.06
C PRO A 208 10.10 15.83 24.59
N LEU A 209 8.84 15.47 24.34
CA LEU A 209 8.32 15.44 22.98
C LEU A 209 8.04 16.89 22.54
N PRO A 210 8.50 17.29 21.35
CA PRO A 210 8.13 18.59 20.80
C PRO A 210 6.62 18.63 20.53
N THR A 211 6.04 19.83 20.45
CA THR A 211 4.68 20.02 19.97
C THR A 211 4.55 19.36 18.59
N PRO A 212 3.60 18.43 18.40
CA PRO A 212 3.46 17.73 17.13
C PRO A 212 3.05 18.73 16.04
N PRO A 213 3.70 18.73 14.87
CA PRO A 213 3.28 19.58 13.78
C PRO A 213 1.91 19.10 13.24
N PRO A 214 1.08 20.00 12.70
CA PRO A 214 -0.33 19.71 12.36
C PRO A 214 -0.48 18.55 11.36
N GLU A 215 0.54 18.27 10.56
CA GLU A 215 0.58 17.17 9.61
C GLU A 215 0.48 15.80 10.28
N LEU A 216 0.89 15.64 11.54
CA LEU A 216 0.74 14.39 12.29
C LEU A 216 -0.72 14.08 12.62
N ALA A 217 -1.62 15.06 12.49
CA ALA A 217 -3.06 14.85 12.64
C ALA A 217 -3.74 14.42 11.32
N ARG A 218 -2.99 14.34 10.21
CA ARG A 218 -3.52 13.87 8.93
C ARG A 218 -3.86 12.38 9.01
N ARG A 219 -4.91 11.98 8.30
CA ARG A 219 -5.25 10.58 8.06
C ARG A 219 -5.00 10.22 6.61
N HIS A 220 -4.31 9.11 6.38
CA HIS A 220 -3.99 8.60 5.06
C HIS A 220 -4.83 7.37 4.79
N ARG A 221 -5.48 7.33 3.63
CA ARG A 221 -6.39 6.23 3.29
C ARG A 221 -6.31 5.88 1.81
N ARG A 222 -5.62 4.79 1.53
CA ARG A 222 -5.75 4.08 0.25
C ARG A 222 -7.05 3.29 0.23
N LEU A 223 -7.87 3.49 -0.79
CA LEU A 223 -9.14 2.77 -0.89
C LEU A 223 -8.93 1.32 -1.34
N GLY A 224 -9.60 0.40 -0.65
CA GLY A 224 -9.67 -1.00 -1.07
C GLY A 224 -10.64 -1.18 -2.23
N TRP A 225 -10.46 -2.25 -3.03
CA TRP A 225 -11.28 -2.52 -4.21
C TRP A 225 -12.79 -2.55 -3.92
N ARG A 226 -13.22 -3.05 -2.74
CA ARG A 226 -14.64 -3.06 -2.35
C ARG A 226 -15.29 -1.68 -2.31
N GLN A 227 -14.50 -0.63 -2.16
CA GLN A 227 -14.93 0.76 -2.05
C GLN A 227 -14.92 1.49 -3.40
N ILE A 228 -14.50 0.82 -4.47
CA ILE A 228 -14.33 1.38 -5.80
C ILE A 228 -15.33 0.66 -6.73
N ASP A 229 -15.98 1.40 -7.63
CA ASP A 229 -16.70 0.80 -8.75
C ASP A 229 -15.68 0.37 -9.81
N LEU A 230 -15.30 -0.91 -9.74
CA LEU A 230 -14.20 -1.50 -10.53
C LEU A 230 -14.45 -1.45 -12.04
N ASP A 231 -15.72 -1.36 -12.44
CA ASP A 231 -16.14 -1.48 -13.83
C ASP A 231 -16.72 -0.16 -14.36
N PHE A 232 -16.45 0.97 -13.67
CA PHE A 232 -16.96 2.29 -14.04
C PHE A 232 -16.57 2.70 -15.47
N ALA A 233 -15.29 2.61 -15.81
CA ALA A 233 -14.79 2.96 -17.13
C ALA A 233 -15.28 2.01 -18.23
N ALA A 234 -15.56 0.75 -17.87
CA ALA A 234 -16.01 -0.31 -18.79
C ALA A 234 -17.38 -0.01 -19.43
N ARG A 235 -18.18 0.85 -18.80
CA ARG A 235 -19.52 1.24 -19.28
C ARG A 235 -19.46 2.22 -20.45
N HIS A 236 -18.29 2.80 -20.69
CA HIS A 236 -18.08 3.81 -21.72
C HIS A 236 -17.41 3.20 -22.96
N PRO A 237 -17.83 3.56 -24.19
CA PRO A 237 -17.19 3.08 -25.41
C PRO A 237 -15.76 3.61 -25.53
N PRO A 238 -14.88 2.96 -26.34
CA PRO A 238 -13.47 3.34 -26.48
C PRO A 238 -13.21 4.81 -26.85
N GLY A 239 -14.12 5.45 -27.59
CA GLY A 239 -14.01 6.86 -27.98
C GLY A 239 -14.39 7.88 -26.89
N HIS A 240 -14.85 7.43 -25.72
CA HIS A 240 -15.29 8.32 -24.64
C HIS A 240 -14.11 9.03 -23.96
N ALA A 241 -14.31 10.29 -23.54
CA ALA A 241 -13.26 11.14 -22.95
C ALA A 241 -12.58 10.53 -21.70
N ILE A 242 -13.30 9.68 -20.96
CA ILE A 242 -12.78 8.97 -19.77
C ILE A 242 -11.49 8.19 -20.07
N HIS A 243 -11.39 7.51 -21.22
CA HIS A 243 -10.23 6.69 -21.54
C HIS A 243 -8.99 7.54 -21.82
N ARG A 244 -9.18 8.71 -22.44
CA ARG A 244 -8.11 9.69 -22.63
C ARG A 244 -7.68 10.33 -21.31
N ALA A 245 -8.64 10.68 -20.46
CA ALA A 245 -8.37 11.22 -19.13
C ALA A 245 -7.59 10.22 -18.27
N LEU A 246 -8.01 8.95 -18.25
CA LEU A 246 -7.31 7.86 -17.58
C LEU A 246 -5.89 7.68 -18.11
N ALA A 247 -5.70 7.65 -19.43
CA ALA A 247 -4.38 7.50 -20.05
C ALA A 247 -3.40 8.65 -19.69
N ALA A 248 -3.91 9.85 -19.42
CA ALA A 248 -3.10 11.00 -19.00
C ALA A 248 -2.67 10.96 -17.52
N LEU A 249 -3.34 10.14 -16.68
CA LEU A 249 -2.99 9.99 -15.27
C LEU A 249 -1.79 9.05 -15.11
N THR A 250 -1.00 9.29 -14.06
CA THR A 250 0.04 8.39 -13.54
C THR A 250 -0.18 8.19 -12.04
N ALA A 251 0.50 7.22 -11.41
CA ALA A 251 0.55 7.17 -9.96
C ALA A 251 1.06 8.52 -9.41
N GLY A 252 0.57 8.98 -8.26
CA GLY A 252 0.84 10.31 -7.73
C GLY A 252 0.07 11.47 -8.41
N SER A 253 -0.57 11.27 -9.56
CA SER A 253 -1.41 12.32 -10.19
C SER A 253 -2.51 12.79 -9.23
N ARG A 254 -2.70 14.10 -9.16
CA ARG A 254 -3.78 14.70 -8.36
C ARG A 254 -5.13 14.45 -9.01
N ILE A 255 -6.08 14.07 -8.18
CA ILE A 255 -7.49 13.86 -8.55
C ILE A 255 -8.37 14.54 -7.51
N ALA A 256 -9.63 14.80 -7.86
CA ALA A 256 -10.62 15.34 -6.95
C ALA A 256 -11.64 14.27 -6.56
N LEU A 257 -12.04 14.24 -5.29
CA LEU A 257 -13.16 13.45 -4.81
C LEU A 257 -14.39 14.36 -4.76
N ARG A 258 -15.40 14.07 -5.59
CA ARG A 258 -16.62 14.88 -5.73
C ARG A 258 -17.87 14.05 -5.44
N GLN A 259 -18.79 14.62 -4.67
CA GLN A 259 -20.12 14.06 -4.51
C GLN A 259 -21.06 14.60 -5.60
N THR A 260 -21.79 13.73 -6.26
CA THR A 260 -22.82 14.08 -7.25
C THR A 260 -24.11 14.52 -6.56
N SER A 261 -25.01 15.16 -7.29
CA SER A 261 -26.35 15.54 -6.79
C SER A 261 -27.17 14.34 -6.29
N ALA A 262 -26.94 13.15 -6.85
CA ALA A 262 -27.56 11.89 -6.43
C ALA A 262 -26.88 11.26 -5.19
N GLY A 263 -25.89 11.92 -4.59
CA GLY A 263 -25.17 11.46 -3.40
C GLY A 263 -24.04 10.46 -3.67
N ALA A 264 -23.83 10.03 -4.92
CA ALA A 264 -22.75 9.11 -5.30
C ALA A 264 -21.41 9.84 -5.41
N TRP A 265 -20.31 9.16 -5.08
CA TRP A 265 -18.95 9.71 -5.12
C TRP A 265 -18.22 9.38 -6.43
N ARG A 266 -17.57 10.39 -7.01
CA ARG A 266 -16.78 10.31 -8.24
C ARG A 266 -15.35 10.78 -8.00
N LEU A 267 -14.43 10.21 -8.76
CA LEU A 267 -13.06 10.68 -8.89
C LEU A 267 -12.95 11.45 -10.20
N CYS A 268 -12.42 12.67 -10.16
CA CYS A 268 -12.26 13.51 -11.33
C CYS A 268 -10.79 13.89 -11.54
N ASP A 269 -10.37 14.03 -12.79
CA ASP A 269 -9.07 14.63 -13.14
C ASP A 269 -9.07 16.16 -12.92
N ALA A 270 -7.94 16.81 -13.26
CA ALA A 270 -7.77 18.25 -13.15
C ALA A 270 -8.69 19.05 -14.09
N GLN A 271 -9.22 18.42 -15.13
CA GLN A 271 -10.13 19.00 -16.11
C GLN A 271 -11.61 18.77 -15.73
N GLY A 272 -11.87 18.07 -14.62
CA GLY A 272 -13.22 17.75 -14.14
C GLY A 272 -13.88 16.56 -14.84
N VAL A 273 -13.13 15.79 -15.63
CA VAL A 273 -13.61 14.56 -16.26
C VAL A 273 -13.64 13.45 -15.22
N ASP A 274 -14.76 12.73 -15.13
CA ASP A 274 -14.88 11.58 -14.24
C ASP A 274 -13.95 10.45 -14.74
N VAL A 275 -12.98 10.09 -13.92
CA VAL A 275 -12.00 9.01 -14.16
C VAL A 275 -12.27 7.78 -13.29
N GLY A 276 -13.24 7.85 -12.38
CA GLY A 276 -13.59 6.74 -11.52
C GLY A 276 -14.83 7.04 -10.69
N ALA A 277 -15.34 6.00 -10.06
CA ALA A 277 -16.45 6.08 -9.13
C ALA A 277 -16.21 5.22 -7.90
N LEU A 278 -16.78 5.63 -6.79
CA LEU A 278 -16.72 4.85 -5.55
C LEU A 278 -18.00 4.04 -5.39
N SER A 279 -17.88 2.90 -4.72
CA SER A 279 -19.00 2.00 -4.47
C SER A 279 -19.84 2.51 -3.28
N GLN A 280 -20.98 1.87 -3.06
CA GLN A 280 -21.81 2.09 -1.86
C GLN A 280 -21.12 1.74 -0.53
N HIS A 281 -19.99 1.02 -0.56
CA HIS A 281 -19.20 0.69 0.64
C HIS A 281 -18.14 1.75 0.96
N PHE A 282 -18.06 2.82 0.16
CA PHE A 282 -17.23 3.95 0.51
C PHE A 282 -17.95 4.85 1.52
N GLU A 283 -17.29 5.05 2.65
CA GLU A 283 -17.72 5.98 3.71
C GLU A 283 -16.64 7.05 3.88
N PRO A 284 -16.93 8.35 3.71
CA PRO A 284 -15.95 9.42 3.96
C PRO A 284 -15.59 9.51 5.46
N GLU A 285 -14.45 10.13 5.77
CA GLU A 285 -14.04 10.34 7.16
C GLU A 285 -14.93 11.40 7.84
N THR A 286 -15.65 11.00 8.89
CA THR A 286 -16.49 11.92 9.67
C THR A 286 -15.62 12.90 10.47
N HIS A 287 -16.04 14.16 10.54
CA HIS A 287 -15.35 15.26 11.25
C HIS A 287 -13.95 15.60 10.71
N MET A 288 -13.64 15.17 9.49
CA MET A 288 -12.41 15.55 8.78
C MET A 288 -12.75 16.03 7.38
N HIS A 289 -11.90 16.89 6.82
CA HIS A 289 -12.03 17.33 5.45
C HIS A 289 -10.93 16.71 4.60
N GLY A 290 -11.27 16.27 3.39
CA GLY A 290 -10.29 15.79 2.43
C GLY A 290 -9.44 16.96 1.95
N ILE A 291 -8.14 16.92 2.22
CA ILE A 291 -7.19 17.96 1.80
C ILE A 291 -6.47 17.58 0.52
N GLU A 292 -6.40 16.29 0.21
CA GLU A 292 -5.71 15.80 -0.98
C GLU A 292 -6.27 14.44 -1.41
N ALA A 293 -6.32 14.23 -2.72
CA ALA A 293 -6.55 12.94 -3.32
C ALA A 293 -5.57 12.74 -4.48
N ARG A 294 -4.93 11.57 -4.50
CA ARG A 294 -3.96 11.18 -5.54
C ARG A 294 -4.26 9.79 -6.05
N VAL A 295 -3.80 9.50 -7.26
CA VAL A 295 -3.78 8.14 -7.79
C VAL A 295 -2.70 7.34 -7.04
N ALA A 296 -3.07 6.31 -6.30
CA ALA A 296 -2.09 5.41 -5.69
C ALA A 296 -1.59 4.37 -6.69
N ALA A 297 -2.52 3.80 -7.46
CA ALA A 297 -2.23 2.83 -8.51
C ALA A 297 -3.33 2.86 -9.57
N ILE A 298 -3.00 2.35 -10.75
CA ILE A 298 -3.97 2.12 -11.82
C ILE A 298 -3.87 0.66 -12.21
N HIS A 299 -5.01 -0.03 -12.22
CA HIS A 299 -5.10 -1.42 -12.64
C HIS A 299 -5.87 -1.54 -13.94
N VAL A 300 -5.47 -2.48 -14.78
CA VAL A 300 -6.19 -2.88 -15.99
C VAL A 300 -7.07 -4.09 -15.66
N ARG A 301 -8.33 -4.01 -16.06
CA ARG A 301 -9.33 -5.07 -15.96
C ARG A 301 -9.82 -5.45 -17.35
N ARG A 302 -10.33 -6.67 -17.48
CA ARG A 302 -10.87 -7.25 -18.71
C ARG A 302 -12.25 -7.86 -18.45
N PRO A 303 -13.08 -8.11 -19.47
CA PRO A 303 -14.40 -8.71 -19.30
C PRO A 303 -14.40 -10.04 -18.51
N ARG A 304 -13.33 -10.83 -18.63
CA ARG A 304 -13.16 -12.09 -17.87
C ARG A 304 -13.03 -11.90 -16.36
N ASP A 305 -12.63 -10.72 -15.91
CA ASP A 305 -12.43 -10.38 -14.49
C ASP A 305 -13.74 -9.92 -13.82
N VAL A 306 -14.84 -9.91 -14.58
CA VAL A 306 -16.14 -9.38 -14.16
C VAL A 306 -17.08 -10.53 -13.85
N ALA A 307 -17.66 -10.46 -12.65
CA ALA A 307 -18.65 -11.41 -12.21
C ALA A 307 -19.89 -11.34 -13.12
N GLU A 308 -20.50 -12.50 -13.39
CA GLU A 308 -21.59 -12.68 -14.36
C GLU A 308 -22.71 -11.62 -14.19
N ALA A 309 -23.10 -11.35 -12.95
CA ALA A 309 -24.17 -10.40 -12.60
C ALA A 309 -23.91 -8.94 -13.07
N TYR A 310 -22.67 -8.58 -13.40
CA TYR A 310 -22.30 -7.23 -13.83
C TYR A 310 -21.91 -7.12 -15.29
N ARG A 311 -21.81 -8.24 -16.03
CA ARG A 311 -21.36 -8.24 -17.43
C ARG A 311 -22.27 -7.43 -18.35
N SER A 312 -23.57 -7.42 -18.11
CA SER A 312 -24.54 -6.64 -18.89
C SER A 312 -24.34 -5.12 -18.82
N ARG A 313 -23.57 -4.63 -17.84
CA ARG A 313 -23.28 -3.21 -17.65
C ARG A 313 -22.06 -2.73 -18.44
N ILE A 314 -21.30 -3.66 -19.02
CA ILE A 314 -20.07 -3.38 -19.73
C ILE A 314 -20.39 -3.14 -21.19
N SER A 315 -19.77 -2.12 -21.78
CA SER A 315 -19.86 -1.88 -23.21
C SER A 315 -19.28 -3.08 -23.96
N ALA A 316 -20.04 -3.63 -24.91
CA ALA A 316 -19.61 -4.78 -25.72
C ALA A 316 -18.31 -4.50 -26.52
N GLN A 317 -17.97 -3.23 -26.72
CA GLN A 317 -16.75 -2.80 -27.43
C GLN A 317 -15.53 -2.64 -26.50
N CYS A 318 -15.68 -2.92 -25.20
CA CYS A 318 -14.63 -2.71 -24.22
C CYS A 318 -13.86 -4.02 -23.95
N GLU A 319 -12.68 -4.15 -24.56
CA GLU A 319 -11.80 -5.33 -24.39
C GLU A 319 -10.97 -5.27 -23.10
N SER A 320 -10.65 -4.05 -22.66
CA SER A 320 -10.02 -3.77 -21.37
C SER A 320 -10.32 -2.33 -20.95
N TRP A 321 -10.22 -2.07 -19.65
CA TRP A 321 -10.38 -0.73 -19.09
C TRP A 321 -9.50 -0.56 -17.86
N GLU A 322 -9.29 0.70 -17.50
CA GLU A 322 -8.45 1.07 -16.37
C GLU A 322 -9.29 1.47 -15.17
N MET A 323 -8.77 1.15 -13.99
CA MET A 323 -9.40 1.40 -12.71
C MET A 323 -8.40 2.09 -11.78
N VAL A 324 -8.76 3.30 -11.35
CA VAL A 324 -7.96 4.09 -10.41
C VAL A 324 -8.19 3.61 -8.98
N VAL A 325 -7.10 3.35 -8.27
CA VAL A 325 -7.08 3.19 -6.81
C VAL A 325 -6.63 4.51 -6.21
N PRO A 326 -7.52 5.28 -5.57
CA PRO A 326 -7.15 6.55 -4.97
C PRO A 326 -6.54 6.36 -3.58
N GLU A 327 -5.63 7.26 -3.25
CA GLU A 327 -5.19 7.57 -1.91
C GLU A 327 -5.73 8.93 -1.50
N LEU A 328 -6.39 8.97 -0.35
CA LEU A 328 -7.07 10.14 0.19
C LEU A 328 -6.38 10.58 1.48
N VAL A 329 -6.10 11.88 1.59
CA VAL A 329 -5.53 12.49 2.79
C VAL A 329 -6.55 13.42 3.39
N TYR A 330 -6.80 13.26 4.68
CA TYR A 330 -7.75 14.05 5.45
C TYR A 330 -7.04 14.83 6.54
N ALA A 331 -7.55 16.03 6.86
CA ALA A 331 -7.14 16.79 8.04
C ALA A 331 -8.34 17.07 8.96
N PRO A 332 -8.12 17.23 10.28
CA PRO A 332 -9.18 17.68 11.19
C PRO A 332 -9.76 19.01 10.72
N GLY A 333 -11.07 19.19 10.87
CA GLY A 333 -11.67 20.53 10.73
C GLY A 333 -10.97 21.52 11.68
N SER A 334 -10.67 22.71 11.16
CA SER A 334 -10.09 23.83 11.93
C SER A 334 -11.00 24.27 13.07
#